data_AF-A0AAD3M2D8-F1
#
_entry.id   AF-A0AAD3M2D8-F1
#
_cell.length_a   1.000
_cell.length_b   1.000
_cell.length_c   1.000
_cell.angle_alpha   90.00
_cell.angle_beta   90.00
_cell.angle_gamma   90.00
#
_symmetry.space_group_name_H-M   'P 1'
#
loop_
_entity.id
_entity.type
_entity.pdbx_description
1 polymer ?
#
loop_
_entity_poly.entity_id
_entity_poly.type
_entity_poly.pdbx_seq_one_letter_code
_entity_poly.pdbx_strand_id
1 'polypeptide(L)'
;MPSPLVCQRAKPYLITMVTTAPANQRARQAIRDTWGGEVEVRGLRVMTLFMVGVASDPGLAKLLIEEARERGDLIQGRFFGLLLQPHPEDPVHAGLGPPVLPSGSLYGQSG
;
A
#
# COMPACT_ATOMS: atom_id res chain seq x y z
N MET A 1 -4.17 -4.61 -14.13
CA MET A 1 -5.32 -4.42 -13.23
C MET A 1 -6.47 -5.24 -13.77
N PRO A 2 -7.25 -5.95 -12.94
CA PRO A 2 -8.35 -6.76 -13.41
C PRO A 2 -9.32 -5.89 -14.17
N SER A 3 -9.86 -6.45 -15.25
CA SER A 3 -10.99 -5.84 -15.92
C SER A 3 -12.17 -5.72 -14.94
N PRO A 4 -12.93 -4.62 -14.95
CA PRO A 4 -14.19 -4.52 -14.20
C PRO A 4 -15.19 -5.64 -14.55
N LEU A 5 -14.96 -6.34 -15.67
CA LEU A 5 -15.79 -7.42 -16.19
C LEU A 5 -15.39 -8.80 -15.65
N VAL A 6 -14.37 -8.93 -14.79
CA VAL A 6 -13.93 -10.24 -14.26
C VAL A 6 -15.10 -10.97 -13.59
N CYS A 7 -15.84 -10.31 -12.69
CA CYS A 7 -16.98 -10.93 -12.02
C CYS A 7 -18.13 -11.27 -12.99
N GLN A 8 -18.35 -10.45 -14.02
CA GLN A 8 -19.40 -10.68 -15.01
C GLN A 8 -19.10 -11.89 -15.91
N ARG A 9 -17.82 -12.05 -16.29
CA ARG A 9 -17.36 -13.12 -17.19
C ARG A 9 -17.18 -14.44 -16.45
N ALA A 10 -16.49 -14.41 -15.31
CA ALA A 10 -16.14 -15.61 -14.57
C ALA A 10 -17.28 -16.11 -13.67
N LYS A 11 -18.24 -15.26 -13.30
CA LYS A 11 -19.40 -15.59 -12.44
C LYS A 11 -18.99 -16.44 -11.22
N PRO A 12 -18.04 -15.96 -10.39
CA PRO A 12 -17.57 -16.72 -9.24
C PRO A 12 -18.70 -16.92 -8.23
N TYR A 13 -18.70 -18.10 -7.59
CA TYR A 13 -19.51 -18.37 -6.42
C TYR A 13 -18.92 -17.70 -5.17
N LEU A 14 -17.60 -17.73 -5.04
CA LEU A 14 -16.86 -17.12 -3.94
C LEU A 14 -15.64 -16.37 -4.46
N ILE A 15 -15.42 -15.17 -3.92
CA ILE A 15 -14.21 -14.39 -4.14
C ILE A 15 -13.49 -14.23 -2.80
N THR A 16 -12.23 -14.65 -2.74
CA THR A 16 -11.34 -14.35 -1.60
C THR A 16 -10.59 -13.07 -1.91
N MET A 17 -10.71 -12.05 -1.05
CA MET A 17 -9.96 -10.81 -1.19
C MET A 17 -8.77 -10.81 -0.24
N VAL A 18 -7.56 -10.65 -0.77
CA VAL A 18 -6.32 -10.67 0.01
C VAL A 18 -5.63 -9.32 -0.10
N THR A 19 -5.49 -8.62 1.02
CA THR A 19 -4.71 -7.38 1.09
C THR A 19 -3.22 -7.69 1.16
N THR A 20 -2.42 -7.10 0.26
CA THR A 20 -0.97 -7.29 0.24
C THR A 20 -0.23 -5.98 -0.04
N ALA A 21 0.98 -5.83 0.51
CA ALA A 21 1.84 -4.72 0.15
C ALA A 21 2.35 -4.88 -1.30
N PRO A 22 2.61 -3.79 -2.02
CA PRO A 22 3.27 -3.81 -3.33
C PRO A 22 4.45 -4.78 -3.44
N ALA A 23 5.35 -4.74 -2.45
CA ALA A 23 6.58 -5.54 -2.40
C ALA A 23 6.35 -7.06 -2.22
N ASN A 24 5.15 -7.50 -1.82
CA ASN A 24 4.88 -8.87 -1.43
C ASN A 24 4.51 -9.79 -2.61
N GLN A 25 5.18 -9.65 -3.76
CA GLN A 25 4.92 -10.48 -4.94
C GLN A 25 5.11 -11.98 -4.67
N ARG A 26 6.16 -12.35 -3.93
CA ARG A 26 6.39 -13.76 -3.55
C ARG A 26 5.28 -14.33 -2.67
N ALA A 27 4.72 -13.52 -1.77
CA ALA A 27 3.60 -13.96 -0.94
C ALA A 27 2.33 -14.15 -1.78
N ARG A 28 2.03 -13.23 -2.71
CA ARG A 28 0.94 -13.41 -3.67
C ARG A 28 1.12 -14.68 -4.50
N GLN A 29 2.35 -14.95 -4.96
CA GLN A 29 2.66 -16.15 -5.71
C GLN A 29 2.43 -17.43 -4.88
N ALA A 30 2.92 -17.47 -3.64
CA ALA A 30 2.69 -18.61 -2.76
C ALA A 30 1.19 -18.85 -2.49
N ILE A 31 0.39 -17.80 -2.36
CA ILE A 31 -1.07 -17.92 -2.23
C ILE A 31 -1.68 -18.54 -3.49
N ARG A 32 -1.29 -18.07 -4.69
CA ARG A 32 -1.75 -18.63 -5.96
C ARG A 32 -1.38 -20.11 -6.11
N ASP A 33 -0.17 -20.47 -5.71
CA ASP A 33 0.36 -21.83 -5.84
C ASP A 33 -0.18 -22.80 -4.77
N THR A 34 -0.92 -22.27 -3.78
CA THR A 34 -1.51 -23.05 -2.70
C THR A 34 -3.03 -22.93 -2.72
N TRP A 35 -3.63 -22.30 -1.71
CA TRP A 35 -5.07 -22.29 -1.49
C TRP A 35 -5.82 -21.25 -2.33
N GLY A 36 -5.11 -20.26 -2.89
CA GLY A 36 -5.70 -19.08 -3.53
C GLY A 36 -5.74 -19.14 -5.06
N GLY A 37 -5.35 -20.25 -5.68
CA GLY A 37 -5.56 -20.46 -7.11
C GLY A 37 -7.06 -20.44 -7.49
N GLU A 38 -7.36 -20.21 -8.77
CA GLU A 38 -8.72 -20.41 -9.27
C GLU A 38 -9.05 -21.90 -9.23
N VAL A 39 -10.10 -22.26 -8.49
CA VAL A 39 -10.52 -23.65 -8.32
C VAL A 39 -12.01 -23.79 -8.54
N GLU A 40 -12.42 -24.94 -9.05
CA GLU A 40 -13.83 -25.30 -9.19
C GLU A 40 -14.17 -26.40 -8.19
N VAL A 41 -15.04 -26.09 -7.22
CA VAL A 41 -15.46 -27.02 -6.17
C VAL A 41 -16.91 -27.40 -6.43
N ARG A 42 -17.15 -28.64 -6.86
CA ARG A 42 -18.50 -29.16 -7.17
C ARG A 42 -19.27 -28.30 -8.19
N GLY A 43 -18.57 -27.81 -9.21
CA GLY A 43 -19.17 -26.93 -10.22
C GLY A 43 -19.23 -25.44 -9.84
N LEU A 44 -18.80 -25.08 -8.63
CA LEU A 44 -18.80 -23.71 -8.13
C LEU A 44 -17.39 -23.12 -8.22
N ARG A 45 -17.26 -22.03 -8.96
CA ARG A 45 -15.98 -21.34 -9.16
C ARG A 45 -15.60 -20.50 -7.94
N VAL A 46 -14.40 -20.70 -7.43
CA VAL A 46 -13.78 -19.89 -6.37
C VAL A 46 -12.54 -19.22 -6.95
N MET A 47 -12.41 -17.92 -6.72
CA MET A 47 -11.26 -17.13 -7.18
C MET A 47 -10.69 -16.24 -6.09
N THR A 48 -9.43 -15.85 -6.25
CA THR A 48 -8.76 -14.91 -5.35
C THR A 48 -8.42 -13.64 -6.10
N LEU A 49 -8.68 -12.48 -5.48
CA LEU A 49 -8.26 -11.18 -5.97
C LEU A 49 -7.37 -10.52 -4.92
N PHE A 50 -6.27 -9.91 -5.38
CA PHE A 50 -5.32 -9.26 -4.49
C PHE A 50 -5.56 -7.75 -4.49
N MET A 51 -5.81 -7.19 -3.31
CA MET A 51 -5.91 -5.76 -3.08
C MET A 51 -4.51 -5.22 -2.74
N VAL A 52 -3.96 -4.36 -3.60
CA VAL A 52 -2.58 -3.88 -3.51
C VAL A 52 -2.55 -2.36 -3.43
N GLY A 53 -1.73 -1.83 -2.51
CA GLY A 53 -1.51 -0.39 -2.39
C GLY A 53 -0.81 0.23 -3.62
N VAL A 54 -0.66 1.55 -3.60
CA VAL A 54 0.16 2.26 -4.57
C VAL A 54 1.64 2.10 -4.19
N ALA A 55 2.49 1.74 -5.16
CA ALA A 55 3.93 1.72 -4.97
C ALA A 55 4.51 3.12 -5.20
N SER A 56 5.25 3.64 -4.23
CA SER A 56 5.98 4.92 -4.36
C SER A 56 7.29 4.76 -5.12
N ASP A 57 7.90 3.57 -5.08
CA ASP A 57 9.12 3.26 -5.81
C ASP A 57 8.81 2.94 -7.29
N PRO A 58 9.44 3.62 -8.27
CA PRO A 58 9.19 3.40 -9.70
C PRO A 58 9.53 1.98 -10.17
N GLY A 59 10.57 1.35 -9.61
CA GLY A 59 10.97 -0.01 -9.96
C GLY A 59 9.88 -1.01 -9.55
N LEU A 60 9.41 -0.89 -8.31
CA LEU A 60 8.32 -1.70 -7.77
C LEU A 60 6.99 -1.45 -8.49
N ALA A 61 6.70 -0.20 -8.88
CA ALA A 61 5.53 0.13 -9.68
C ALA A 61 5.57 -0.58 -11.05
N LYS A 62 6.72 -0.64 -11.70
CA LYS A 62 6.90 -1.37 -12.97
C LYS A 62 6.64 -2.86 -12.81
N LEU A 63 7.23 -3.49 -11.78
CA LEU A 63 7.01 -4.91 -11.48
C LEU A 63 5.54 -5.22 -11.21
N LEU A 64 4.84 -4.34 -10.47
CA LEU A 64 3.40 -4.49 -10.26
C LEU A 64 2.59 -4.39 -11.54
N ILE A 65 2.96 -3.49 -12.48
CA ILE A 65 2.27 -3.38 -13.76
C ILE A 65 2.44 -4.66 -14.58
N GLU A 66 3.65 -5.21 -14.62
CA GLU A 66 3.95 -6.48 -15.28
C GLU A 66 3.14 -7.63 -14.66
N GLU A 67 3.17 -7.78 -13.32
CA GLU A 67 2.35 -8.78 -12.62
C GLU A 67 0.86 -8.60 -12.90
N ALA A 68 0.35 -7.36 -12.88
CA ALA A 68 -1.06 -7.07 -13.10
C ALA A 68 -1.51 -7.34 -14.54
N ARG A 69 -0.58 -7.35 -15.50
CA ARG A 69 -0.82 -7.71 -16.90
C ARG A 69 -0.82 -9.23 -17.08
N GLU A 70 0.10 -9.93 -16.42
CA GLU A 70 0.25 -11.37 -16.53
C GLU A 70 -0.85 -12.14 -15.79
N ARG A 71 -1.18 -11.71 -14.57
CA ARG A 71 -2.07 -12.44 -13.66
C ARG A 71 -3.52 -11.97 -13.74
N GLY A 72 -3.74 -10.69 -14.01
CA GLY A 72 -5.08 -10.14 -14.14
C GLY A 72 -5.93 -10.15 -12.87
N ASP A 73 -5.32 -10.35 -11.69
CA ASP A 73 -5.99 -10.54 -10.39
C ASP A 73 -5.69 -9.42 -9.37
N LEU A 74 -4.92 -8.40 -9.75
CA LEU A 74 -4.47 -7.30 -8.87
C LEU A 74 -5.38 -6.06 -8.90
N ILE A 75 -6.24 -5.89 -7.91
CA ILE A 75 -6.99 -4.65 -7.68
C ILE A 75 -6.07 -3.65 -6.99
N GLN A 76 -5.67 -2.57 -7.67
CA GLN A 76 -4.89 -1.51 -7.04
C GLN A 76 -5.80 -0.39 -6.54
N GLY A 77 -5.49 0.13 -5.36
CA GLY A 77 -6.19 1.25 -4.76
C GLY A 77 -5.38 1.90 -3.66
N ARG A 78 -5.92 2.94 -3.03
CA ARG A 78 -5.35 3.52 -1.82
C ARG A 78 -5.65 2.62 -0.61
N PHE A 79 -5.04 1.45 -0.59
CA PHE A 79 -5.07 0.53 0.54
C PHE A 79 -3.88 0.83 1.44
N PHE A 80 -4.15 1.47 2.58
CA PHE A 80 -3.15 1.66 3.62
C PHE A 80 -2.89 0.31 4.28
N GLY A 81 -1.62 -0.07 4.47
CA GLY A 81 -1.28 -1.29 5.19
C GLY A 81 -1.91 -1.26 6.59
N LEU A 82 -2.46 -2.38 7.05
CA LEU A 82 -3.13 -2.53 8.35
C LEU A 82 -2.22 -2.27 9.57
N LEU A 83 -0.95 -1.91 9.35
CA LEU A 83 -0.05 -1.41 10.38
C LEU A 83 -0.03 0.13 10.32
N LEU A 84 -0.85 0.71 11.20
CA LEU A 84 -0.77 2.07 11.74
C LEU A 84 -0.35 3.19 10.77
N GLN A 85 -1.31 4.02 10.37
CA GLN A 85 -1.01 5.44 10.23
C GLN A 85 -0.81 5.99 11.65
N PRO A 86 0.34 6.57 12.02
CA PRO A 86 0.39 7.42 13.19
C PRO A 86 -0.55 8.62 12.95
N HIS A 87 -1.36 8.96 13.96
CA HIS A 87 -2.20 10.15 13.96
C HIS A 87 -1.32 11.39 13.72
N PRO A 88 -1.72 12.36 12.89
CA PRO A 88 -0.93 13.56 12.61
C PRO A 88 -0.91 14.61 13.76
N GLU A 89 -1.26 14.25 14.99
CA GLU A 89 -1.56 15.22 16.08
C GLU A 89 -0.66 15.09 17.34
N ASP A 90 0.56 14.58 17.24
CA ASP A 90 1.52 14.62 18.37
C ASP A 90 2.69 15.59 18.08
N PRO A 91 2.60 16.88 18.48
CA PRO A 91 3.72 17.80 18.42
C PRO A 91 4.54 17.66 19.72
N VAL A 92 5.22 16.53 19.92
CA VAL A 92 6.16 16.37 21.05
C VAL A 92 7.58 16.22 20.54
N HIS A 93 8.01 17.14 19.69
CA HIS A 93 9.41 17.54 19.57
C HIS A 93 9.50 19.04 19.30
N ALA A 94 8.83 19.84 20.13
CA ALA A 94 9.28 21.22 20.36
C ALA A 94 10.62 21.12 21.10
N GLY A 95 11.70 21.39 20.39
CA GLY A 95 13.05 21.36 20.92
C GLY A 95 13.20 22.24 22.15
N LEU A 96 13.46 21.60 23.29
CA LEU A 96 14.06 22.23 24.46
C LEU A 96 15.50 22.60 24.11
N GLY A 97 15.69 23.74 23.46
CA GLY A 97 16.92 24.54 23.58
C GLY A 97 16.67 25.67 24.57
N PRO A 98 17.61 26.00 25.47
CA PRO A 98 17.43 27.14 26.37
C PRO A 98 17.30 28.44 25.56
N PRO A 99 16.49 29.42 26.02
CA PRO A 99 16.32 30.68 25.32
C PRO A 99 17.65 31.44 25.31
N VAL A 100 18.12 31.79 24.10
CA VAL A 100 19.20 32.76 23.94
C VAL A 100 18.61 34.13 24.26
N LEU A 101 18.96 34.68 25.42
CA LEU A 101 18.65 36.06 25.78
C LEU A 101 19.41 37.02 24.83
N PRO A 102 18.79 38.09 24.32
CA PRO A 102 19.53 39.12 23.62
C PRO A 102 20.35 39.91 24.65
N SER A 103 21.67 39.74 24.65
CA SER A 103 22.57 40.68 25.33
C SER A 103 22.51 42.02 24.60
N GLY A 104 21.64 42.91 25.08
CA GLY A 104 21.79 44.33 24.79
C GLY A 104 23.07 44.84 25.45
N SER A 105 23.97 45.41 24.66
CA SER A 105 25.00 46.30 25.18
C SER A 105 24.91 47.63 24.44
N LEU A 106 24.48 48.63 25.20
CA LEU A 106 24.66 50.05 24.96
C LEU A 106 26.14 50.35 24.70
N TYR A 107 26.49 50.90 23.53
CA TYR A 107 27.65 51.77 23.25
C TYR A 107 27.51 52.17 21.76
N GLY A 108 27.59 53.41 21.30
CA GLY A 108 27.74 54.72 21.89
C GLY A 108 27.61 55.73 20.73
N GLN A 109 27.22 56.96 21.05
CA GLN A 109 27.29 58.10 20.13
C GLN A 109 28.73 58.30 19.60
N SER A 110 28.84 58.78 18.36
CA SER A 110 29.80 59.76 17.83
C SER A 110 30.37 59.35 16.46
N GLY A 111 30.26 60.26 15.49
CA GLY A 111 30.77 60.14 14.12
C GLY A 111 29.85 60.80 13.12
#